data_AF-A0A243PE42-F1
#
_entry.id   AF-A0A243PE42-F1
#
_cell.length_a   1.000
_cell.length_b   1.000
_cell.length_c   1.000
_cell.angle_alpha   90.00
_cell.angle_beta   90.00
_cell.angle_gamma   90.00
#
_symmetry.space_group_name_H-M   'P 1'
#
loop_
_entity.id
_entity.type
_entity.pdbx_description
1 polymer ?
#
loop_
_entity_poly.entity_id
_entity_poly.type
_entity_poly.pdbx_seq_one_letter_code
_entity_poly.pdbx_strand_id
1 'polypeptide(L)'
;MNAYSSLTGAVMADSWPMAQVMAGMSAVPVGHAIDLAFFFPVEEQARHDALIAETRRHLGGCLNAIEMALRLSLDHAPDVAHILSRSSEPICWPTVRAQPTLIGPALLAHMQMRAGISLMLRQFGQADVDRLDDSDGGVLTLGDDPMIGDALSALALAEGRWIAAGGEDRPMRPDLPAEYFAELVWTAAACLAAVVQRSAPDLGDAILVGFERSGWALLADHDESASPIAEADRLVRRIGDLADSPELMGVALGQRRFLLFAALAARRLRMTTVQATEILVLGPLAQVAMLCRSLGGSDADYRHLLLALQPVRPSLSDAAIVAEAERYQQLTETQADAAVSALRTPPAFRSRLDHLRRVTGA
;
A
#
# COMPACT_ATOMS: atom_id res chain seq x y z
N MET A 1 -48.44 -7.31 -3.32
CA MET A 1 -48.43 -7.66 -4.76
C MET A 1 -47.06 -7.26 -5.28
N ASN A 2 -46.30 -8.27 -5.69
CA ASN A 2 -44.98 -8.36 -6.36
C ASN A 2 -44.43 -7.10 -7.06
N ALA A 3 -43.15 -6.93 -7.36
CA ALA A 3 -41.85 -7.58 -7.06
C ALA A 3 -40.84 -6.92 -8.04
N TYR A 4 -39.61 -6.61 -7.61
CA TYR A 4 -38.31 -6.56 -8.34
C TYR A 4 -37.30 -6.11 -7.25
N SER A 5 -36.26 -6.80 -6.74
CA SER A 5 -35.27 -7.78 -7.24
C SER A 5 -34.58 -7.30 -8.53
N SER A 6 -33.26 -7.14 -8.66
CA SER A 6 -32.06 -7.30 -7.83
C SER A 6 -30.99 -6.30 -8.38
N LEU A 7 -29.92 -5.94 -7.68
CA LEU A 7 -28.68 -6.71 -7.65
C LEU A 7 -27.86 -6.37 -6.40
N THR A 8 -27.85 -7.32 -5.46
CA THR A 8 -26.76 -7.52 -4.53
C THR A 8 -25.61 -8.23 -5.24
N GLY A 9 -24.42 -7.65 -5.16
CA GLY A 9 -23.13 -8.35 -5.28
C GLY A 9 -22.20 -7.77 -4.23
N ALA A 10 -22.07 -8.47 -3.10
CA ALA A 10 -21.11 -8.19 -2.03
C ALA A 10 -19.68 -8.43 -2.54
N VAL A 11 -18.66 -7.75 -2.01
CA VAL A 11 -17.68 -8.24 -1.00
C VAL A 11 -16.52 -7.20 -1.05
N MET A 12 -15.92 -6.59 -0.01
CA MET A 12 -15.97 -6.66 1.45
C MET A 12 -16.14 -5.24 2.02
N ALA A 13 -17.32 -4.93 2.55
CA ALA A 13 -17.43 -3.89 3.56
C ALA A 13 -17.24 -4.57 4.93
N ASP A 14 -16.37 -4.03 5.77
CA ASP A 14 -16.12 -4.47 7.14
C ASP A 14 -17.37 -4.34 8.04
N SER A 15 -18.31 -5.25 7.83
CA SER A 15 -19.18 -5.94 8.78
C SER A 15 -19.29 -5.44 10.25
N TRP A 16 -20.10 -4.41 10.52
CA TRP A 16 -21.32 -4.36 11.39
C TRP A 16 -21.85 -2.92 11.59
N PRO A 17 -23.14 -2.74 11.94
CA PRO A 17 -24.07 -2.05 11.05
C PRO A 17 -23.64 -0.60 10.79
N MET A 18 -23.27 -0.29 9.54
CA MET A 18 -23.46 1.08 9.10
C MET A 18 -24.96 1.33 9.16
N ALA A 19 -25.38 2.25 10.04
CA ALA A 19 -26.69 2.88 9.90
C ALA A 19 -26.82 3.19 8.41
N GLN A 20 -27.90 2.71 7.77
CA GLN A 20 -28.13 2.92 6.33
C GLN A 20 -27.93 4.40 6.06
N VAL A 21 -26.77 4.71 5.49
CA VAL A 21 -26.42 6.05 5.09
C VAL A 21 -27.34 6.31 3.91
N MET A 22 -28.37 7.12 4.15
CA MET A 22 -29.28 7.60 3.11
C MET A 22 -28.43 8.03 1.92
N ALA A 23 -28.66 7.39 0.77
CA ALA A 23 -27.95 7.69 -0.47
C ALA A 23 -27.95 9.21 -0.69
N GLY A 24 -26.78 9.85 -0.61
CA GLY A 24 -26.62 11.30 -0.79
C GLY A 24 -25.84 12.04 0.31
N MET A 25 -25.59 11.43 1.48
CA MET A 25 -24.67 12.01 2.48
C MET A 25 -23.56 11.01 2.81
N SER A 26 -22.37 11.16 2.23
CA SER A 26 -21.22 10.30 2.61
C SER A 26 -20.89 10.51 4.10
N ALA A 27 -21.35 9.62 4.97
CA ALA A 27 -20.96 9.61 6.37
C ALA A 27 -19.53 9.05 6.46
N VAL A 28 -18.57 9.92 6.19
CA VAL A 28 -17.15 9.61 6.36
C VAL A 28 -16.91 9.34 7.85
N PRO A 29 -16.37 8.16 8.23
CA PRO A 29 -16.01 7.90 9.62
C PRO A 29 -15.10 9.00 10.16
N VAL A 30 -15.33 9.46 11.40
CA VAL A 30 -14.58 10.61 11.99
C VAL A 30 -13.07 10.41 11.92
N GLY A 31 -12.58 9.19 12.18
CA GLY A 31 -11.15 8.86 12.04
C GLY A 31 -10.63 9.11 10.62
N HIS A 32 -11.34 8.61 9.61
CA HIS A 32 -10.99 8.83 8.21
C HIS A 32 -11.05 10.30 7.82
N ALA A 33 -12.01 11.07 8.34
CA ALA A 33 -12.07 12.52 8.10
C ALA A 33 -10.83 13.24 8.67
N ILE A 34 -10.34 12.82 9.84
CA ILE A 34 -9.11 13.34 10.44
C ILE A 34 -7.90 13.00 9.57
N ASP A 35 -7.80 11.74 9.11
CA ASP A 35 -6.72 11.31 8.22
C ASP A 35 -6.73 12.12 6.92
N LEU A 36 -7.88 12.26 6.26
CA LEU A 36 -8.01 13.08 5.05
C LEU A 36 -7.60 14.53 5.28
N ALA A 37 -8.02 15.14 6.39
CA ALA A 37 -7.62 16.51 6.74
C ALA A 37 -6.10 16.64 6.99
N PHE A 38 -5.44 15.57 7.44
CA PHE A 38 -4.00 15.53 7.64
C PHE A 38 -3.23 15.41 6.31
N PHE A 39 -3.69 14.57 5.38
CA PHE A 39 -3.05 14.35 4.07
C PHE A 39 -3.36 15.45 3.04
N PHE A 40 -4.53 16.10 3.15
CA PHE A 40 -5.01 17.12 2.23
C PHE A 40 -5.32 18.43 2.99
N PRO A 41 -4.30 19.17 3.46
CA PRO A 41 -4.53 20.42 4.16
C PRO A 41 -5.16 21.47 3.23
N VAL A 42 -6.07 22.27 3.79
CA VAL A 42 -6.81 23.34 3.10
C VAL A 42 -5.94 24.60 2.87
N GLU A 43 -4.82 24.73 3.60
CA GLU A 43 -3.88 25.87 3.53
C GLU A 43 -2.53 25.46 2.93
N GLU A 44 -1.79 26.43 2.36
CA GLU A 44 -0.40 26.31 1.88
C GLU A 44 0.64 26.06 3.00
N GLN A 45 0.23 25.63 4.19
CA GLN A 45 1.15 25.06 5.18
C GLN A 45 1.64 23.70 4.64
N ALA A 46 2.67 23.73 3.79
CA ALA A 46 3.43 22.56 3.41
C ALA A 46 3.98 21.91 4.67
N ARG A 47 3.28 20.89 5.18
CA ARG A 47 3.79 20.05 6.27
C ARG A 47 4.91 19.21 5.68
N HIS A 48 6.12 19.37 6.21
CA HIS A 48 7.30 18.65 5.78
C HIS A 48 7.29 17.25 6.42
N ASP A 49 6.37 16.42 5.95
CA ASP A 49 6.32 15.00 6.29
C ASP A 49 6.56 14.20 5.01
N ALA A 50 7.68 13.47 4.98
CA ALA A 50 8.10 12.70 3.82
C ALA A 50 7.06 11.62 3.46
N LEU A 51 6.41 11.00 4.45
CA LEU A 51 5.42 9.96 4.23
C LEU A 51 4.15 10.54 3.62
N ILE A 52 3.69 11.72 4.07
CA ILE A 52 2.54 12.41 3.47
C ILE A 52 2.83 12.77 2.01
N ALA A 53 3.95 13.44 1.75
CA ALA A 53 4.33 13.87 0.41
C ALA A 53 4.45 12.68 -0.54
N GLU A 54 5.07 11.60 -0.08
CA GLU A 54 5.24 10.38 -0.84
C GLU A 54 3.89 9.66 -1.08
N THR A 55 3.01 9.61 -0.07
CA THR A 55 1.64 9.05 -0.21
C THR A 55 0.85 9.78 -1.28
N ARG A 56 0.89 11.12 -1.27
CA ARG A 56 0.24 11.95 -2.28
C ARG A 56 0.83 11.73 -3.67
N ARG A 57 2.16 11.60 -3.76
CA ARG A 57 2.84 11.29 -5.02
C ARG A 57 2.39 9.96 -5.61
N HIS A 58 2.31 8.91 -4.79
CA HIS A 58 1.84 7.60 -5.23
C HIS A 58 0.37 7.62 -5.65
N LEU A 59 -0.50 8.25 -4.85
CA LEU A 59 -1.93 8.33 -5.12
C LEU A 59 -2.22 9.16 -6.40
N GLY A 60 -1.64 10.36 -6.49
CA GLY A 60 -1.76 11.22 -7.67
C GLY A 60 -1.20 10.56 -8.93
N GLY A 61 -0.02 9.94 -8.83
CA GLY A 61 0.58 9.23 -9.96
C GLY A 61 -0.27 8.06 -10.46
N CYS A 62 -0.86 7.27 -9.57
CA CYS A 62 -1.77 6.18 -9.95
C CYS A 62 -3.05 6.72 -10.60
N LEU A 63 -3.66 7.78 -10.05
CA LEU A 63 -4.83 8.42 -10.64
C LEU A 63 -4.53 8.97 -12.04
N ASN A 64 -3.38 9.59 -12.24
CA ASN A 64 -2.97 10.13 -13.54
C ASN A 64 -2.74 9.02 -14.57
N ALA A 65 -2.15 7.88 -14.16
CA ALA A 65 -2.00 6.74 -15.05
C ALA A 65 -3.35 6.12 -15.45
N ILE A 66 -4.27 5.99 -14.50
CA ILE A 66 -5.62 5.48 -14.73
C ILE A 66 -6.44 6.45 -15.59
N GLU A 67 -6.37 7.75 -15.33
CA GLU A 67 -7.02 8.77 -16.17
C GLU A 67 -6.55 8.67 -17.62
N MET A 68 -5.23 8.56 -17.84
CA MET A 68 -4.67 8.42 -19.17
C MET A 68 -5.17 7.15 -19.86
N ALA A 69 -5.21 6.02 -19.14
CA ALA A 69 -5.73 4.75 -19.66
C ALA A 69 -7.23 4.82 -19.99
N LEU A 70 -8.05 5.47 -19.14
CA LEU A 70 -9.47 5.68 -19.41
C LEU A 70 -9.69 6.55 -20.64
N ARG A 71 -8.95 7.65 -20.78
CA ARG A 71 -9.04 8.54 -21.95
C ARG A 71 -8.73 7.80 -23.25
N LEU A 72 -7.72 6.92 -23.25
CA LEU A 72 -7.39 6.06 -24.41
C LEU A 72 -8.46 5.00 -24.65
N SER A 73 -8.98 4.39 -23.58
CA SER A 73 -10.03 3.38 -23.66
C SER A 73 -11.35 3.94 -24.19
N LEU A 74 -11.58 5.25 -24.13
CA LEU A 74 -12.80 5.92 -24.62
C LEU A 74 -12.85 6.13 -26.14
N ASP A 75 -11.89 5.61 -26.92
CA ASP A 75 -11.91 5.68 -28.38
C ASP A 75 -13.19 5.09 -29.01
N HIS A 76 -13.89 4.19 -28.31
CA HIS A 76 -15.19 3.65 -28.75
C HIS A 76 -16.38 4.62 -28.55
N ALA A 77 -16.18 5.73 -27.83
CA ALA A 77 -17.18 6.75 -27.52
C ALA A 77 -16.67 8.15 -27.96
N PRO A 78 -16.68 8.45 -29.27
CA PRO A 78 -15.96 9.59 -29.85
C PRO A 78 -16.46 10.95 -29.34
N ASP A 79 -17.75 11.11 -29.05
CA ASP A 79 -18.30 12.36 -28.52
C ASP A 79 -17.75 12.67 -27.12
N VAL A 80 -17.66 11.64 -26.26
CA VAL A 80 -17.09 11.74 -24.91
C VAL A 80 -15.59 12.03 -25.00
N ALA A 81 -14.88 11.27 -25.83
CA ALA A 81 -13.45 11.44 -26.06
C ALA A 81 -13.11 12.85 -26.59
N HIS A 82 -13.90 13.37 -27.53
CA HIS A 82 -13.73 14.71 -28.09
C HIS A 82 -13.91 15.83 -27.05
N ILE A 83 -14.83 15.67 -26.10
CA ILE A 83 -15.02 16.65 -25.03
C ILE A 83 -13.80 16.64 -24.10
N LEU A 84 -13.34 15.45 -23.69
CA LEU A 84 -12.16 15.32 -22.84
C LEU A 84 -10.89 15.81 -23.53
N SER A 85 -10.76 15.64 -24.85
CA SER A 85 -9.56 16.10 -25.58
C SER A 85 -9.41 17.62 -25.63
N ARG A 86 -10.44 18.39 -25.28
CA ARG A 86 -10.36 19.86 -25.17
C ARG A 86 -9.53 20.32 -23.97
N SER A 87 -9.31 19.44 -22.99
CA SER A 87 -8.39 19.67 -21.87
C SER A 87 -7.31 18.60 -21.85
N SER A 88 -6.06 19.01 -22.10
CA SER A 88 -4.89 18.14 -22.00
C SER A 88 -4.38 18.00 -20.56
N GLU A 89 -4.87 18.81 -19.63
CA GLU A 89 -4.44 18.75 -18.23
C GLU A 89 -5.11 17.58 -17.48
N PRO A 90 -4.41 16.95 -16.51
CA PRO A 90 -5.02 15.94 -15.65
C PRO A 90 -6.18 16.51 -14.82
N ILE A 91 -7.29 15.78 -14.78
CA ILE A 91 -8.54 16.18 -14.11
C ILE A 91 -8.67 15.52 -12.74
N CYS A 92 -8.32 14.23 -12.65
CA CYS A 92 -8.66 13.39 -11.51
C CYS A 92 -7.92 13.81 -10.25
N TRP A 93 -6.60 14.03 -10.32
CA TRP A 93 -5.82 14.39 -9.15
C TRP A 93 -6.22 15.76 -8.54
N PRO A 94 -6.36 16.85 -9.32
CA PRO A 94 -6.90 18.10 -8.79
C PRO A 94 -8.30 17.96 -8.17
N THR A 95 -9.16 17.15 -8.79
CA THR A 95 -10.52 16.90 -8.29
C THR A 95 -10.49 16.17 -6.94
N VAL A 96 -9.66 15.13 -6.80
CA VAL A 96 -9.48 14.40 -5.54
C VAL A 96 -8.86 15.28 -4.46
N ARG A 97 -7.91 16.15 -4.79
CA ARG A 97 -7.38 17.13 -3.82
C ARG A 97 -8.46 18.10 -3.32
N ALA A 98 -9.38 18.50 -4.19
CA ALA A 98 -10.51 19.35 -3.82
C ALA A 98 -11.63 18.59 -3.08
N GLN A 99 -11.73 17.27 -3.29
CA GLN A 99 -12.73 16.39 -2.69
C GLN A 99 -12.07 15.10 -2.15
N PRO A 100 -11.28 15.16 -1.05
CA PRO A 100 -10.54 14.00 -0.56
C PRO A 100 -11.42 12.83 -0.11
N THR A 101 -12.70 13.09 0.16
CA THR A 101 -13.71 12.10 0.55
C THR A 101 -14.03 11.08 -0.54
N LEU A 102 -13.53 11.29 -1.77
CA LEU A 102 -13.56 10.30 -2.85
C LEU A 102 -12.61 9.12 -2.60
N ILE A 103 -11.67 9.25 -1.66
CA ILE A 103 -10.72 8.20 -1.29
C ILE A 103 -11.22 7.50 -0.04
N GLY A 104 -11.33 6.17 -0.10
CA GLY A 104 -11.68 5.31 1.02
C GLY A 104 -10.53 5.14 2.02
N PRO A 105 -10.83 4.76 3.27
CA PRO A 105 -9.82 4.58 4.30
C PRO A 105 -8.82 3.46 3.99
N ALA A 106 -9.30 2.34 3.43
CA ALA A 106 -8.45 1.19 3.11
C ALA A 106 -7.45 1.51 1.97
N LEU A 107 -7.91 2.20 0.92
CA LEU A 107 -7.04 2.70 -0.14
C LEU A 107 -6.00 3.69 0.40
N LEU A 108 -6.39 4.63 1.25
CA LEU A 108 -5.45 5.58 1.85
C LEU A 108 -4.39 4.87 2.70
N ALA A 109 -4.78 3.92 3.55
CA ALA A 109 -3.85 3.12 4.35
C ALA A 109 -2.89 2.31 3.46
N HIS A 110 -3.38 1.71 2.37
CA HIS A 110 -2.54 1.01 1.40
C HIS A 110 -1.54 1.95 0.73
N MET A 111 -1.97 3.16 0.34
CA MET A 111 -1.09 4.16 -0.27
C MET A 111 -0.03 4.67 0.70
N GLN A 112 -0.35 4.80 2.00
CA GLN A 112 0.63 5.11 3.03
C GLN A 112 1.66 3.99 3.18
N MET A 113 1.23 2.72 3.22
CA MET A 113 2.14 1.58 3.27
C MET A 113 3.07 1.58 2.06
N ARG A 114 2.50 1.76 0.86
CA ARG A 114 3.24 1.85 -0.41
C ARG A 114 4.26 2.98 -0.41
N ALA A 115 3.87 4.16 0.05
CA ALA A 115 4.77 5.31 0.19
C ALA A 115 5.89 5.05 1.18
N GLY A 116 5.58 4.41 2.32
CA GLY A 116 6.60 4.01 3.28
C GLY A 116 7.60 3.04 2.68
N ILE A 117 7.14 2.03 1.93
CA ILE A 117 8.03 1.14 1.18
C ILE A 117 8.93 1.94 0.23
N SER A 118 8.37 2.89 -0.53
CA SER A 118 9.15 3.73 -1.46
C SER A 118 10.21 4.58 -0.75
N LEU A 119 9.89 5.19 0.41
CA LEU A 119 10.85 5.94 1.21
C LEU A 119 12.00 5.06 1.71
N MET A 120 11.67 3.86 2.19
CA MET A 120 12.67 2.87 2.57
C MET A 120 13.57 2.57 1.37
N LEU A 121 12.98 2.19 0.23
CA LEU A 121 13.73 1.87 -0.98
C LEU A 121 14.60 3.03 -1.50
N ARG A 122 14.21 4.30 -1.34
CA ARG A 122 14.99 5.46 -1.80
C ARG A 122 16.20 5.78 -0.94
N GLN A 123 16.05 5.76 0.39
CA GLN A 123 17.17 6.00 1.30
C GLN A 123 18.21 4.87 1.22
N PHE A 124 17.77 3.72 0.74
CA PHE A 124 18.57 2.53 0.59
C PHE A 124 19.02 2.23 -0.85
N GLY A 125 18.46 2.92 -1.84
CA GLY A 125 18.66 2.68 -3.28
C GLY A 125 19.87 3.34 -3.91
N GLN A 126 20.63 4.16 -3.15
CA GLN A 126 22.03 4.47 -3.49
C GLN A 126 22.95 3.44 -2.81
N ALA A 127 22.82 2.18 -3.21
CA ALA A 127 24.00 1.33 -3.16
C ALA A 127 24.91 1.84 -4.28
N ASP A 128 26.05 2.44 -3.92
CA ASP A 128 27.19 2.46 -4.83
C ASP A 128 27.29 1.05 -5.40
N VAL A 129 27.13 0.93 -6.72
CA VAL A 129 27.37 -0.32 -7.42
C VAL A 129 28.78 -0.84 -7.10
N ASP A 130 29.69 0.07 -6.71
CA ASP A 130 31.05 -0.19 -6.26
C ASP A 130 31.17 -0.79 -4.83
N ARG A 131 30.11 -0.75 -4.00
CA ARG A 131 30.10 -1.38 -2.66
C ARG A 131 29.61 -2.83 -2.65
N LEU A 132 29.15 -3.33 -3.78
CA LEU A 132 28.81 -4.76 -3.93
C LEU A 132 30.07 -5.63 -4.05
N ASP A 133 31.23 -5.04 -4.36
CA ASP A 133 32.50 -5.76 -4.52
C ASP A 133 33.39 -5.78 -3.25
N ASP A 134 33.21 -4.84 -2.30
CA ASP A 134 34.17 -4.62 -1.21
C ASP A 134 33.71 -5.10 0.19
N SER A 135 32.55 -5.74 0.33
CA SER A 135 32.19 -6.47 1.55
C SER A 135 32.47 -7.97 1.38
N ASP A 136 33.68 -8.34 1.77
CA ASP A 136 34.12 -9.72 2.00
C ASP A 136 33.04 -10.47 2.82
N GLY A 137 32.33 -11.42 2.19
CA GLY A 137 31.57 -12.46 2.89
C GLY A 137 30.03 -12.41 2.95
N GLY A 138 29.31 -11.77 2.02
CA GLY A 138 27.83 -11.79 2.12
C GLY A 138 27.02 -11.43 0.89
N VAL A 139 27.58 -11.48 -0.32
CA VAL A 139 26.73 -11.55 -1.52
C VAL A 139 25.87 -12.80 -1.34
N LEU A 140 24.57 -12.66 -1.53
CA LEU A 140 23.70 -13.82 -1.69
C LEU A 140 24.33 -14.69 -2.79
N THR A 141 25.03 -15.77 -2.41
CA THR A 141 25.45 -16.86 -3.32
C THR A 141 24.24 -17.61 -3.89
N LEU A 142 23.04 -17.01 -3.78
CA LEU A 142 21.88 -17.24 -4.62
C LEU A 142 22.13 -16.83 -6.09
N GLY A 143 23.15 -16.01 -6.38
CA GLY A 143 23.48 -15.54 -7.72
C GLY A 143 23.94 -16.62 -8.71
N ASP A 144 24.30 -17.81 -8.23
CA ASP A 144 24.71 -18.93 -9.08
C ASP A 144 23.52 -19.65 -9.74
N ASP A 145 22.29 -19.41 -9.25
CA ASP A 145 21.05 -19.89 -9.88
C ASP A 145 20.46 -18.80 -10.80
N PRO A 146 20.46 -19.00 -12.14
CA PRO A 146 19.88 -18.06 -13.09
C PRO A 146 18.42 -17.69 -12.77
N MET A 147 17.63 -18.61 -12.23
CA MET A 147 16.22 -18.36 -11.90
C MET A 147 16.03 -17.41 -10.71
N ILE A 148 16.98 -17.43 -9.76
CA ILE A 148 16.98 -16.50 -8.63
C ILE A 148 17.51 -15.14 -9.09
N GLY A 149 18.54 -15.11 -9.94
CA GLY A 149 19.01 -13.88 -10.59
C GLY A 149 17.90 -13.15 -11.37
N ASP A 150 17.11 -13.88 -12.14
CA ASP A 150 15.96 -13.33 -12.87
C ASP A 150 14.88 -12.77 -11.93
N ALA A 151 14.60 -13.46 -10.81
CA ALA A 151 13.62 -13.01 -9.83
C ALA A 151 14.08 -11.76 -9.07
N LEU A 152 15.37 -11.68 -8.72
CA LEU A 152 15.97 -10.48 -8.13
C LEU A 152 15.89 -9.28 -9.09
N SER A 153 16.15 -9.51 -10.39
CA SER A 153 16.03 -8.48 -11.42
C SER A 153 14.58 -8.01 -11.59
N ALA A 154 13.62 -8.93 -11.61
CA ALA A 154 12.19 -8.62 -11.67
C ALA A 154 11.73 -7.79 -10.46
N LEU A 155 12.16 -8.16 -9.26
CA LEU A 155 11.89 -7.39 -8.03
C LEU A 155 12.49 -5.98 -8.13
N ALA A 156 13.76 -5.86 -8.52
CA ALA A 156 14.43 -4.56 -8.66
C ALA A 156 13.73 -3.65 -9.70
N LEU A 157 13.29 -4.22 -10.83
CA LEU A 157 12.52 -3.47 -11.83
C LEU A 157 11.15 -3.03 -11.29
N ALA A 158 10.49 -3.87 -10.49
CA ALA A 158 9.23 -3.51 -9.84
C ALA A 158 9.42 -2.39 -8.81
N GLU A 159 10.41 -2.51 -7.93
CA GLU A 159 10.81 -1.49 -6.95
C GLU A 159 11.17 -0.17 -7.64
N GLY A 160 11.90 -0.24 -8.75
CA GLY A 160 12.29 0.89 -9.59
C GLY A 160 11.12 1.75 -10.04
N ARG A 161 9.96 1.14 -10.35
CA ARG A 161 8.75 1.87 -10.75
C ARG A 161 8.15 2.67 -9.61
N TRP A 162 8.32 2.22 -8.36
CA TRP A 162 7.83 2.95 -7.19
C TRP A 162 8.74 4.11 -6.83
N ILE A 163 10.07 3.91 -6.88
CA ILE A 163 11.02 4.95 -6.49
C ILE A 163 11.32 6.00 -7.57
N ALA A 164 10.89 5.75 -8.82
CA ALA A 164 11.08 6.65 -9.96
C ALA A 164 10.81 8.13 -9.60
N ALA A 165 11.71 9.00 -10.06
CA ALA A 165 11.62 10.43 -9.81
C ALA A 165 10.38 11.04 -10.48
N GLY A 166 9.65 11.89 -9.75
CA GLY A 166 8.46 12.56 -10.25
C GLY A 166 7.68 13.26 -9.14
N GLY A 167 6.87 14.25 -9.51
CA GLY A 167 5.89 14.88 -8.62
C GLY A 167 4.54 14.15 -8.64
N GLU A 168 3.56 14.70 -7.92
CA GLU A 168 2.19 14.17 -7.87
C GLU A 168 1.52 14.07 -9.25
N ASP A 169 1.91 14.94 -10.18
CA ASP A 169 1.34 15.02 -11.53
C ASP A 169 1.94 14.02 -12.54
N ARG A 170 2.95 13.23 -12.14
CA ARG A 170 3.59 12.26 -13.01
C ARG A 170 2.88 10.91 -12.93
N PRO A 171 2.41 10.33 -14.05
CA PRO A 171 1.81 9.01 -14.06
C PRO A 171 2.73 7.96 -13.45
N MET A 172 2.14 7.07 -12.65
CA MET A 172 2.82 5.95 -12.02
C MET A 172 1.98 4.70 -12.21
N ARG A 173 2.61 3.57 -12.57
CA ARG A 173 1.91 2.31 -12.72
C ARG A 173 1.12 1.98 -11.44
N PRO A 174 -0.19 1.69 -11.54
CA PRO A 174 -1.00 1.32 -10.40
C PRO A 174 -0.79 -0.16 -10.06
N ASP A 175 0.38 -0.47 -9.49
CA ASP A 175 0.70 -1.79 -8.95
C ASP A 175 -0.05 -2.04 -7.62
N LEU A 176 -1.38 -2.13 -7.68
CA LEU A 176 -2.29 -2.20 -6.54
C LEU A 176 -3.08 -3.52 -6.52
N PRO A 177 -3.50 -4.02 -5.35
CA PRO A 177 -4.59 -5.01 -5.24
C PRO A 177 -5.84 -4.59 -6.03
N ALA A 178 -6.59 -5.55 -6.58
CA ALA A 178 -7.73 -5.28 -7.48
C ALA A 178 -8.80 -4.43 -6.82
N GLU A 179 -9.06 -4.60 -5.52
CA GLU A 179 -10.03 -3.79 -4.79
C GLU A 179 -9.66 -2.30 -4.80
N TYR A 180 -8.38 -1.99 -4.59
CA TYR A 180 -7.87 -0.62 -4.57
C TYR A 180 -7.71 -0.05 -5.97
N PHE A 181 -7.32 -0.89 -6.93
CA PHE A 181 -7.32 -0.52 -8.34
C PHE A 181 -8.73 -0.15 -8.82
N ALA A 182 -9.73 -0.96 -8.46
CA ALA A 182 -11.11 -0.71 -8.83
C ALA A 182 -11.69 0.56 -8.21
N GLU A 183 -11.39 0.82 -6.94
CA GLU A 183 -11.75 2.08 -6.29
C GLU A 183 -11.20 3.28 -7.07
N LEU A 184 -9.92 3.25 -7.49
CA LEU A 184 -9.32 4.32 -8.28
C LEU A 184 -9.89 4.42 -9.70
N VAL A 185 -10.15 3.31 -10.38
CA VAL A 185 -10.77 3.29 -11.72
C VAL A 185 -12.14 3.97 -11.68
N TRP A 186 -12.99 3.60 -10.72
CA TRP A 186 -14.32 4.19 -10.61
C TRP A 186 -14.29 5.63 -10.13
N THR A 187 -13.32 5.99 -9.28
CA THR A 187 -13.06 7.39 -8.89
C THR A 187 -12.68 8.24 -10.10
N ALA A 188 -11.72 7.77 -10.91
CA ALA A 188 -11.28 8.48 -12.11
C ALA A 188 -12.41 8.58 -13.15
N ALA A 189 -13.15 7.50 -13.38
CA ALA A 189 -14.30 7.49 -14.26
C ALA A 189 -15.36 8.51 -13.83
N ALA A 190 -15.68 8.58 -12.53
CA ALA A 190 -16.63 9.55 -11.99
C ALA A 190 -16.15 11.01 -12.15
N CYS A 191 -14.86 11.28 -11.88
CA CYS A 191 -14.26 12.60 -12.08
C CYS A 191 -14.37 13.07 -13.53
N LEU A 192 -14.01 12.19 -14.49
CA LEU A 192 -14.08 12.49 -15.91
C LEU A 192 -15.53 12.62 -16.40
N ALA A 193 -16.41 11.72 -16.00
CA ALA A 193 -17.84 11.77 -16.34
C ALA A 193 -18.49 13.08 -15.87
N ALA A 194 -18.18 13.52 -14.65
CA ALA A 194 -18.69 14.78 -14.11
C ALA A 194 -18.24 16.00 -14.94
N VAL A 195 -17.03 15.99 -15.49
CA VAL A 195 -16.57 17.05 -16.41
C VAL A 195 -17.37 17.00 -17.71
N VAL A 196 -17.52 15.82 -18.32
CA VAL A 196 -18.25 15.66 -19.59
C VAL A 196 -19.71 16.07 -19.44
N GLN A 197 -20.37 15.66 -18.35
CA GLN A 197 -21.77 16.02 -18.06
C GLN A 197 -21.96 17.54 -17.96
N ARG A 198 -21.02 18.26 -17.35
CA ARG A 198 -21.07 19.74 -17.28
C ARG A 198 -20.89 20.40 -18.65
N SER A 199 -20.13 19.78 -19.55
CA SER A 199 -19.85 20.34 -20.88
C SER A 199 -20.86 19.93 -21.95
N ALA A 200 -21.54 18.80 -21.79
CA ALA A 200 -22.53 18.28 -22.73
C ALA A 200 -23.64 17.51 -21.98
N PRO A 201 -24.61 18.21 -21.37
CA PRO A 201 -25.67 17.58 -20.58
C PRO A 201 -26.57 16.65 -21.43
N ASP A 202 -26.67 16.90 -22.73
CA ASP A 202 -27.53 16.15 -23.64
C ASP A 202 -27.01 14.72 -23.94
N LEU A 203 -25.75 14.41 -23.61
CA LEU A 203 -25.17 13.08 -23.83
C LEU A 203 -25.68 12.02 -22.82
N GLY A 204 -26.34 12.44 -21.73
CA GLY A 204 -27.10 11.56 -20.82
C GLY A 204 -26.45 10.21 -20.53
N ASP A 205 -27.20 9.13 -20.84
CA ASP A 205 -26.79 7.73 -20.59
C ASP A 205 -25.55 7.29 -21.38
N ALA A 206 -25.25 7.93 -22.52
CA ALA A 206 -24.08 7.58 -23.34
C ALA A 206 -22.77 7.85 -22.60
N ILE A 207 -22.73 8.84 -21.70
CA ILE A 207 -21.59 9.10 -20.83
C ILE A 207 -21.38 7.90 -19.89
N LEU A 208 -22.43 7.47 -19.20
CA LEU A 208 -22.37 6.39 -18.21
C LEU A 208 -21.95 5.07 -18.87
N VAL A 209 -22.58 4.70 -19.99
CA VAL A 209 -22.25 3.49 -20.75
C VAL A 209 -20.80 3.54 -21.25
N GLY A 210 -20.34 4.71 -21.71
CA GLY A 210 -18.98 4.93 -22.17
C GLY A 210 -17.94 4.61 -21.11
N PHE A 211 -18.08 5.24 -19.94
CA PHE A 211 -17.17 5.07 -18.81
C PHE A 211 -17.29 3.69 -18.13
N GLU A 212 -18.49 3.13 -18.04
CA GLU A 212 -18.69 1.77 -17.51
C GLU A 212 -17.92 0.75 -18.36
N ARG A 213 -18.10 0.80 -19.69
CA ARG A 213 -17.40 -0.11 -20.61
C ARG A 213 -15.88 0.04 -20.52
N SER A 214 -15.37 1.27 -20.52
CA SER A 214 -13.93 1.52 -20.42
C SER A 214 -13.37 1.14 -19.04
N GLY A 215 -14.12 1.38 -17.96
CA GLY A 215 -13.76 0.97 -16.61
C GLY A 215 -13.63 -0.56 -16.51
N TRP A 216 -14.63 -1.31 -16.98
CA TRP A 216 -14.56 -2.78 -17.00
C TRP A 216 -13.42 -3.32 -17.85
N ALA A 217 -13.10 -2.68 -18.99
CA ALA A 217 -11.95 -3.07 -19.80
C ALA A 217 -10.63 -2.93 -19.02
N LEU A 218 -10.42 -1.79 -18.34
CA LEU A 218 -9.25 -1.59 -17.50
C LEU A 218 -9.17 -2.58 -16.34
N LEU A 219 -10.30 -2.88 -15.69
CA LEU A 219 -10.37 -3.86 -14.60
C LEU A 219 -10.01 -5.27 -15.07
N ALA A 220 -10.45 -5.66 -16.26
CA ALA A 220 -10.16 -6.97 -16.84
C ALA A 220 -8.68 -7.14 -17.21
N ASP A 221 -8.02 -6.06 -17.61
CA ASP A 221 -6.60 -6.05 -17.99
C ASP A 221 -5.64 -5.87 -16.78
N HIS A 222 -6.17 -5.65 -15.57
CA HIS A 222 -5.36 -5.41 -14.38
C HIS A 222 -4.64 -6.67 -13.91
N ASP A 223 -3.33 -6.56 -13.71
CA ASP A 223 -2.47 -7.64 -13.24
C ASP A 223 -1.73 -7.22 -11.96
N GLU A 224 -2.19 -7.74 -10.83
CA GLU A 224 -1.57 -7.53 -9.52
C GLU A 224 -0.23 -8.27 -9.35
N SER A 225 0.00 -9.30 -10.17
CA SER A 225 1.13 -10.20 -9.99
C SER A 225 2.45 -9.46 -10.17
N ALA A 226 2.50 -8.44 -11.04
CA ALA A 226 3.70 -7.66 -11.32
C ALA A 226 4.08 -6.64 -10.22
N SER A 227 3.35 -6.58 -9.11
CA SER A 227 3.64 -5.65 -8.01
C SER A 227 4.93 -6.01 -7.25
N PRO A 228 5.65 -5.03 -6.68
CA PRO A 228 6.87 -5.30 -5.89
C PRO A 228 6.67 -6.29 -4.75
N ILE A 229 5.51 -6.25 -4.07
CA ILE A 229 5.17 -7.20 -2.99
C ILE A 229 5.03 -8.62 -3.57
N ALA A 230 4.31 -8.77 -4.68
CA ALA A 230 4.13 -10.07 -5.32
C ALA A 230 5.44 -10.64 -5.90
N GLU A 231 6.34 -9.78 -6.41
CA GLU A 231 7.68 -10.19 -6.84
C GLU A 231 8.56 -10.63 -5.66
N ALA A 232 8.50 -9.93 -4.51
CA ALA A 232 9.22 -10.33 -3.30
C ALA A 232 8.73 -11.70 -2.80
N ASP A 233 7.42 -11.92 -2.80
CA ASP A 233 6.82 -13.22 -2.47
C ASP A 233 7.24 -14.33 -3.44
N ARG A 234 7.30 -14.02 -4.74
CA ARG A 234 7.78 -14.96 -5.76
C ARG A 234 9.25 -15.31 -5.56
N LEU A 235 10.09 -14.34 -5.26
CA LEU A 235 11.50 -14.54 -4.94
C LEU A 235 11.67 -15.45 -3.72
N VAL A 236 10.99 -15.15 -2.61
CA VAL A 236 11.04 -15.98 -1.40
C VAL A 236 10.57 -17.41 -1.66
N ARG A 237 9.53 -17.61 -2.48
CA ARG A 237 9.11 -18.95 -2.91
C ARG A 237 10.16 -19.68 -3.74
N ARG A 238 10.87 -18.98 -4.63
CA ARG A 238 11.94 -19.56 -5.47
C ARG A 238 13.18 -19.93 -4.66
N ILE A 239 13.53 -19.14 -3.64
CA ILE A 239 14.63 -19.44 -2.72
C ILE A 239 14.36 -20.75 -1.94
N GLY A 240 13.09 -21.10 -1.71
CA GLY A 240 12.71 -22.38 -1.09
C GLY A 240 13.09 -22.47 0.37
N ASP A 241 13.64 -23.60 0.81
CA ASP A 241 13.97 -23.86 2.22
C ASP A 241 15.10 -22.95 2.75
N LEU A 242 15.97 -22.45 1.85
CA LEU A 242 16.99 -21.46 2.20
C LEU A 242 16.37 -20.15 2.75
N ALA A 243 15.10 -19.87 2.41
CA ALA A 243 14.39 -18.69 2.88
C ALA A 243 14.18 -18.70 4.41
N ASP A 244 14.24 -19.87 5.03
CA ASP A 244 14.05 -20.02 6.47
C ASP A 244 15.35 -19.81 7.26
N SER A 245 16.49 -19.62 6.58
CA SER A 245 17.78 -19.29 7.21
C SER A 245 17.72 -17.94 7.94
N PRO A 246 18.11 -17.85 9.23
CA PRO A 246 18.15 -16.59 9.96
C PRO A 246 19.17 -15.59 9.38
N GLU A 247 20.26 -16.09 8.79
CA GLU A 247 21.31 -15.27 8.18
C GLU A 247 20.78 -14.46 7.00
N LEU A 248 19.87 -15.04 6.21
CA LEU A 248 19.32 -14.42 5.01
C LEU A 248 18.49 -13.16 5.33
N MET A 249 17.77 -13.15 6.45
CA MET A 249 17.04 -11.95 6.91
C MET A 249 18.00 -10.84 7.31
N GLY A 250 19.07 -11.17 8.03
CA GLY A 250 20.13 -10.24 8.42
C GLY A 250 20.82 -9.64 7.19
N VAL A 251 21.14 -10.46 6.20
CA VAL A 251 21.71 -10.03 4.91
C VAL A 251 20.73 -9.13 4.16
N ALA A 252 19.45 -9.51 4.04
CA ALA A 252 18.46 -8.68 3.36
C ALA A 252 18.29 -7.30 4.02
N LEU A 253 18.28 -7.25 5.36
CA LEU A 253 18.21 -5.99 6.10
C LEU A 253 19.49 -5.16 5.95
N GLY A 254 20.67 -5.79 6.05
CA GLY A 254 21.97 -5.13 5.91
C GLY A 254 22.26 -4.62 4.49
N GLN A 255 21.83 -5.37 3.47
CA GLN A 255 21.82 -4.96 2.05
C GLN A 255 20.64 -4.05 1.72
N ARG A 256 19.81 -3.73 2.72
CA ARG A 256 18.71 -2.78 2.64
C ARG A 256 17.63 -3.16 1.61
N ARG A 257 17.47 -4.45 1.37
CA ARG A 257 16.42 -5.07 0.55
C ARG A 257 15.15 -5.21 1.39
N PHE A 258 14.50 -4.08 1.68
CA PHE A 258 13.38 -4.03 2.63
C PHE A 258 12.23 -4.99 2.30
N LEU A 259 11.80 -5.06 1.03
CA LEU A 259 10.70 -5.96 0.64
C LEU A 259 11.09 -7.44 0.73
N LEU A 260 12.33 -7.79 0.41
CA LEU A 260 12.85 -9.14 0.62
C LEU A 260 12.87 -9.48 2.12
N PHE A 261 13.37 -8.58 2.97
CA PHE A 261 13.34 -8.74 4.42
C PHE A 261 11.91 -8.96 4.93
N ALA A 262 10.95 -8.12 4.50
CA ALA A 262 9.56 -8.23 4.90
C ALA A 262 8.92 -9.56 4.45
N ALA A 263 9.20 -10.03 3.24
CA ALA A 263 8.68 -11.30 2.72
C ALA A 263 9.28 -12.52 3.44
N LEU A 264 10.58 -12.49 3.78
CA LEU A 264 11.22 -13.52 4.60
C LEU A 264 10.65 -13.57 6.01
N ALA A 265 10.49 -12.40 6.64
CA ALA A 265 9.86 -12.27 7.94
C ALA A 265 8.42 -12.80 7.92
N ALA A 266 7.63 -12.43 6.91
CA ALA A 266 6.25 -12.89 6.73
C ALA A 266 6.18 -14.41 6.59
N ARG A 267 7.06 -15.01 5.77
CA ARG A 267 7.15 -16.47 5.62
C ARG A 267 7.42 -17.14 6.96
N ARG A 268 8.47 -16.72 7.69
CA ARG A 268 8.84 -17.32 8.98
C ARG A 268 7.75 -17.17 10.04
N LEU A 269 7.08 -16.02 10.05
CA LEU A 269 5.99 -15.74 10.98
C LEU A 269 4.63 -16.27 10.51
N ARG A 270 4.54 -16.89 9.33
CA ARG A 270 3.29 -17.39 8.72
C ARG A 270 2.22 -16.29 8.61
N MET A 271 2.65 -15.12 8.14
CA MET A 271 1.83 -13.94 7.88
C MET A 271 1.89 -13.61 6.38
N THR A 272 1.00 -12.74 5.91
CA THR A 272 1.16 -12.19 4.55
C THR A 272 2.23 -11.10 4.55
N THR A 273 2.92 -10.93 3.42
CA THR A 273 3.94 -9.88 3.29
C THR A 273 3.33 -8.50 3.46
N VAL A 274 2.12 -8.27 2.94
CA VAL A 274 1.34 -7.04 3.17
C VAL A 274 1.20 -6.76 4.67
N GLN A 275 0.78 -7.75 5.46
CA GLN A 275 0.58 -7.57 6.90
C GLN A 275 1.89 -7.29 7.64
N ALA A 276 2.97 -8.01 7.30
CA ALA A 276 4.28 -7.77 7.90
C ALA A 276 4.79 -6.36 7.57
N THR A 277 4.65 -5.93 6.32
CA THR A 277 5.05 -4.59 5.88
C THR A 277 4.19 -3.49 6.53
N GLU A 278 2.88 -3.68 6.65
CA GLU A 278 1.99 -2.75 7.34
C GLU A 278 2.44 -2.54 8.80
N ILE A 279 2.77 -3.62 9.52
CA ILE A 279 3.28 -3.51 10.90
C ILE A 279 4.62 -2.78 10.94
N LEU A 280 5.55 -3.10 10.03
CA LEU A 280 6.87 -2.48 9.97
C LEU A 280 6.79 -0.98 9.66
N VAL A 281 5.94 -0.58 8.72
CA VAL A 281 5.83 0.81 8.26
C VAL A 281 4.92 1.64 9.17
N LEU A 282 3.71 1.15 9.47
CA LEU A 282 2.63 1.94 10.08
C LEU A 282 2.20 1.42 11.47
N GLY A 283 2.50 0.16 11.80
CA GLY A 283 2.07 -0.45 13.07
C GLY A 283 2.71 0.17 14.32
N PRO A 284 2.17 -0.05 15.53
CA PRO A 284 2.82 0.36 16.77
C PRO A 284 4.21 -0.26 16.95
N LEU A 285 5.16 0.46 17.55
CA LEU A 285 6.53 -0.05 17.78
C LEU A 285 6.56 -1.31 18.66
N ALA A 286 5.60 -1.46 19.58
CA ALA A 286 5.42 -2.69 20.35
C ALA A 286 5.15 -3.91 19.44
N GLN A 287 4.45 -3.75 18.32
CA GLN A 287 4.26 -4.84 17.36
C GLN A 287 5.54 -5.15 16.59
N VAL A 288 6.32 -4.12 16.23
CA VAL A 288 7.65 -4.30 15.61
C VAL A 288 8.59 -5.08 16.55
N ALA A 289 8.60 -4.74 17.85
CA ALA A 289 9.32 -5.49 18.87
C ALA A 289 8.88 -6.96 18.94
N MET A 290 7.57 -7.22 18.94
CA MET A 290 7.05 -8.59 18.97
C MET A 290 7.41 -9.38 17.71
N LEU A 291 7.38 -8.77 16.51
CA LEU A 291 7.85 -9.42 15.30
C LEU A 291 9.35 -9.75 15.40
N CYS A 292 10.17 -8.78 15.80
CA CYS A 292 11.63 -8.97 15.92
C CYS A 292 11.99 -10.07 16.93
N ARG A 293 11.35 -10.09 18.09
CA ARG A 293 11.58 -11.12 19.12
C ARG A 293 11.12 -12.50 18.66
N SER A 294 9.96 -12.61 18.01
CA SER A 294 9.45 -13.90 17.48
C SER A 294 10.30 -14.44 16.32
N LEU A 295 11.06 -13.57 15.64
CA LEU A 295 12.05 -13.97 14.63
C LEU A 295 13.39 -14.41 15.24
N GLY A 296 13.55 -14.33 16.56
CA GLY A 296 14.80 -14.62 17.27
C GLY A 296 15.81 -13.46 17.26
N GLY A 297 15.35 -12.21 17.01
CA GLY A 297 16.21 -11.04 16.96
C GLY A 297 16.86 -10.71 18.30
N SER A 298 18.14 -10.38 18.26
CA SER A 298 18.88 -9.84 19.42
C SER A 298 18.53 -8.37 19.68
N ASP A 299 18.98 -7.83 20.82
CA ASP A 299 18.86 -6.40 21.11
C ASP A 299 19.61 -5.52 20.09
N ALA A 300 20.66 -6.06 19.46
CA ALA A 300 21.37 -5.37 18.39
C ALA A 300 20.53 -5.33 17.12
N ASP A 301 19.90 -6.44 16.76
CA ASP A 301 19.04 -6.54 15.57
C ASP A 301 17.82 -5.62 15.69
N TYR A 302 17.20 -5.57 16.86
CA TYR A 302 16.05 -4.69 17.07
C TYR A 302 16.44 -3.20 16.94
N ARG A 303 17.57 -2.78 17.52
CA ARG A 303 18.07 -1.40 17.34
C ARG A 303 18.40 -1.11 15.89
N HIS A 304 19.02 -2.05 15.18
CA HIS A 304 19.32 -1.91 13.76
C HIS A 304 18.04 -1.76 12.92
N LEU A 305 17.01 -2.56 13.22
CA LEU A 305 15.69 -2.45 12.59
C LEU A 305 15.04 -1.10 12.87
N LEU A 306 15.08 -0.59 14.09
CA LEU A 306 14.53 0.73 14.42
C LEU A 306 15.26 1.85 13.66
N LEU A 307 16.59 1.80 13.57
CA LEU A 307 17.38 2.73 12.77
C LEU A 307 16.99 2.66 11.28
N ALA A 308 16.79 1.45 10.75
CA ALA A 308 16.36 1.28 9.37
C ALA A 308 14.96 1.88 9.12
N LEU A 309 14.06 1.83 10.10
CA LEU A 309 12.67 2.33 9.99
C LEU A 309 12.50 3.83 10.25
N GLN A 310 13.52 4.55 10.73
CA GLN A 310 13.47 6.01 10.94
C GLN A 310 12.89 6.82 9.76
N PRO A 311 13.17 6.49 8.48
CA PRO A 311 12.72 7.32 7.34
C PRO A 311 11.21 7.40 7.19
N VAL A 312 10.51 6.35 7.65
CA VAL A 312 9.05 6.22 7.59
C VAL A 312 8.38 6.46 8.93
N ARG A 313 9.16 6.61 10.00
CA ARG A 313 8.69 6.79 11.38
C ARG A 313 9.37 8.00 12.02
N PRO A 314 8.88 9.22 11.76
CA PRO A 314 9.48 10.44 12.32
C PRO A 314 9.44 10.47 13.86
N SER A 315 8.61 9.64 14.50
CA SER A 315 8.60 9.47 15.96
C SER A 315 9.84 8.74 16.53
N LEU A 316 10.65 8.08 15.69
CA LEU A 316 11.86 7.34 16.10
C LEU A 316 13.08 8.26 16.24
N SER A 317 13.05 9.13 17.25
CA SER A 317 14.25 9.86 17.69
C SER A 317 15.26 8.92 18.37
N ASP A 318 16.52 9.35 18.49
CA ASP A 318 17.56 8.56 19.19
C ASP A 318 17.13 8.19 20.62
N ALA A 319 16.49 9.13 21.34
CA ALA A 319 15.95 8.86 22.67
C ALA A 319 14.81 7.84 22.65
N ALA A 320 13.93 7.89 21.64
CA ALA A 320 12.87 6.90 21.48
C ALA A 320 13.45 5.51 21.18
N ILE A 321 14.51 5.41 20.36
CA ILE A 321 15.19 4.15 20.07
C ILE A 321 15.80 3.53 21.33
N VAL A 322 16.45 4.32 22.18
CA VAL A 322 16.98 3.84 23.46
C VAL A 322 15.85 3.32 24.36
N ALA A 323 14.77 4.08 24.51
CA ALA A 323 13.62 3.68 25.33
C ALA A 323 12.88 2.44 24.80
N GLU A 324 12.83 2.24 23.48
CA GLU A 324 12.30 1.02 22.87
C GLU A 324 13.24 -0.18 23.08
N ALA A 325 14.56 0.03 23.01
CA ALA A 325 15.53 -1.03 23.25
C ALA A 325 15.46 -1.57 24.70
N GLU A 326 15.28 -0.69 25.69
CA GLU A 326 15.05 -1.09 27.09
C GLU A 326 13.75 -1.89 27.25
N ARG A 327 12.66 -1.48 26.58
CA ARG A 327 11.41 -2.25 26.58
C ARG A 327 11.56 -3.60 25.90
N TYR A 328 12.35 -3.67 24.83
CA TYR A 328 12.63 -4.91 24.12
C TYR A 328 13.34 -5.95 24.99
N GLN A 329 14.25 -5.51 25.87
CA GLN A 329 14.94 -6.39 26.82
C GLN A 329 13.98 -7.07 27.82
N GLN A 330 12.87 -6.40 28.14
CA GLN A 330 11.85 -6.94 29.03
C GLN A 330 10.86 -7.87 28.31
N LEU A 331 10.85 -7.87 26.97
CA LEU A 331 9.95 -8.67 26.16
C LEU A 331 10.49 -10.10 26.01
N THR A 332 9.77 -11.07 26.56
CA THR A 332 10.09 -12.49 26.43
C THR A 332 9.65 -13.06 25.09
N GLU A 333 10.32 -14.13 24.63
CA GLU A 333 9.94 -14.87 23.41
C GLU A 333 8.50 -15.39 23.49
N THR A 334 8.10 -15.96 24.62
CA THR A 334 6.74 -16.47 24.83
C THR A 334 5.66 -15.39 24.65
N GLN A 335 5.91 -14.16 25.14
CA GLN A 335 4.98 -13.04 24.97
C GLN A 335 4.90 -12.61 23.50
N ALA A 336 6.06 -12.55 22.83
CA ALA A 336 6.14 -12.18 21.43
C ALA A 336 5.41 -13.20 20.55
N ASP A 337 5.66 -14.50 20.74
CA ASP A 337 5.03 -15.59 20.01
C ASP A 337 3.51 -15.62 20.20
N ALA A 338 3.04 -15.42 21.43
CA ALA A 338 1.60 -15.34 21.73
C ALA A 338 0.94 -14.18 20.97
N ALA A 339 1.59 -13.02 20.93
CA ALA A 339 1.08 -11.86 20.22
C ALA A 339 1.12 -12.05 18.70
N VAL A 340 2.21 -12.57 18.14
CA VAL A 340 2.29 -12.88 16.71
C VAL A 340 1.27 -13.94 16.31
N SER A 341 1.05 -14.96 17.14
CA SER A 341 -0.01 -15.94 16.92
C SER A 341 -1.39 -15.29 16.87
N ALA A 342 -1.64 -14.26 17.69
CA ALA A 342 -2.85 -13.47 17.57
C ALA A 342 -2.88 -12.70 16.23
N LEU A 343 -1.78 -12.07 15.81
CA LEU A 343 -1.71 -11.33 14.55
C LEU A 343 -2.05 -12.18 13.31
N ARG A 344 -1.72 -13.47 13.30
CA ARG A 344 -2.11 -14.42 12.22
C ARG A 344 -3.62 -14.58 12.07
N THR A 345 -4.38 -14.27 13.11
CA THR A 345 -5.83 -14.43 13.10
C THR A 345 -6.47 -13.25 12.35
N PRO A 346 -7.46 -13.49 11.46
CA PRO A 346 -8.10 -12.42 10.70
C PRO A 346 -8.55 -11.25 11.58
N PRO A 347 -8.23 -9.99 11.24
CA PRO A 347 -8.55 -8.82 12.07
C PRO A 347 -10.03 -8.72 12.42
N ALA A 348 -10.91 -9.01 11.46
CA ALA A 348 -12.35 -8.98 11.65
C ALA A 348 -12.86 -10.04 12.65
N PHE A 349 -12.18 -11.20 12.75
CA PHE A 349 -12.49 -12.19 13.78
C PHE A 349 -11.98 -11.73 15.14
N ARG A 350 -10.74 -11.23 15.19
CA ARG A 350 -10.13 -10.71 16.43
C ARG A 350 -10.95 -9.59 17.05
N SER A 351 -11.36 -8.60 16.27
CA SER A 351 -12.14 -7.47 16.76
C SER A 351 -13.46 -7.91 17.41
N ARG A 352 -14.13 -8.91 16.82
CA ARG A 352 -15.35 -9.51 17.39
C ARG A 352 -15.06 -10.32 18.63
N LEU A 353 -14.00 -11.12 18.63
CA LEU A 353 -13.62 -11.91 19.79
C LEU A 353 -13.27 -11.01 20.98
N ASP A 354 -12.51 -9.93 20.75
CA ASP A 354 -12.14 -8.96 21.77
C ASP A 354 -13.32 -8.11 22.23
N HIS A 355 -14.28 -7.81 21.35
CA HIS A 355 -15.55 -7.22 21.74
C HIS A 355 -16.35 -8.16 22.64
N LEU A 356 -16.50 -9.43 22.24
CA LEU A 356 -17.21 -10.44 23.03
C LEU A 356 -16.56 -10.61 24.40
N ARG A 357 -15.24 -10.79 24.49
CA ARG A 357 -14.50 -10.89 25.76
C ARG A 357 -14.78 -9.73 26.70
N ARG A 358 -14.75 -8.50 26.17
CA ARG A 358 -15.05 -7.27 26.93
C ARG A 358 -16.49 -7.22 27.44
N VAL A 359 -17.45 -7.67 26.65
CA VAL A 359 -18.88 -7.66 27.04
C VAL A 359 -19.24 -8.84 27.94
N THR A 360 -18.58 -9.99 27.79
CA THR A 360 -18.81 -11.20 28.60
C THR A 360 -18.01 -11.24 29.90
N GLY A 361 -17.13 -10.26 30.15
CA GLY A 361 -16.34 -10.17 31.38
C GLY A 361 -15.33 -11.29 31.58
N ALA A 362 -14.80 -11.85 30.49
CA ALA A 362 -13.80 -12.92 30.50
C ALA A 362 -12.36 -12.38 30.45
#